data_AF-A0A1G3PTJ9-F1
#
_entry.id   AF-A0A1G3PTJ9-F1
#
_cell.length_a   1.000
_cell.length_b   1.000
_cell.length_c   1.000
_cell.angle_alpha   90.00
_cell.angle_beta   90.00
_cell.angle_gamma   90.00
#
_symmetry.space_group_name_H-M   'P 1'
#
loop_
_entity.id
_entity.type
_entity.pdbx_description
1 polymer ?
#
loop_
_entity_poly.entity_id
_entity_poly.type
_entity_poly.pdbx_seq_one_letter_code
_entity_poly.pdbx_strand_id
1 'polypeptide(L)'
;MVVFTLAYYQTVDRGLMVALDKTTGGELWRWEMTNYSWSSPTGVYDGEGNGYIVQCDSAGNINMLAGNSGSILAKLKLPNNIQSTPVFYKDSILIAERGNKLYKISVQ
;
A
#
# COMPACT_ATOMS: atom_id res chain seq x y z
N MET A 1 -3.57 -12.86 -9.61
CA MET A 1 -3.47 -11.39 -9.66
C MET A 1 -2.04 -10.87 -9.53
N VAL A 2 -1.62 -9.92 -10.35
CA VAL A 2 -0.43 -9.05 -10.12
C VAL A 2 -0.93 -7.66 -9.75
N VAL A 3 -0.24 -6.97 -8.83
CA VAL A 3 -0.59 -5.60 -8.42
C VAL A 3 0.54 -4.65 -8.79
N PHE A 4 0.19 -3.52 -9.41
CA PHE A 4 1.10 -2.44 -9.75
C PHE A 4 0.72 -1.18 -9.01
N THR A 5 1.71 -0.41 -8.58
CA THR A 5 1.54 0.96 -8.07
C THR A 5 2.26 1.91 -9.01
N LEU A 6 1.57 2.93 -9.48
CA LEU A 6 2.06 3.94 -10.41
C LEU A 6 2.02 5.30 -9.73
N ALA A 7 3.14 6.01 -9.81
CA ALA A 7 3.21 7.42 -9.46
C ALA A 7 2.79 8.30 -10.65
N TYR A 8 2.35 9.52 -10.38
CA TYR A 8 2.03 10.53 -11.38
C TYR A 8 0.95 10.10 -12.38
N TYR A 9 -0.14 9.56 -11.83
CA TYR A 9 -1.31 9.17 -12.62
C TYR A 9 -2.28 10.34 -12.76
N GLN A 10 -2.54 10.77 -13.99
CA GLN A 10 -3.34 11.97 -14.36
C GLN A 10 -2.73 13.32 -13.93
N THR A 11 -2.21 13.43 -12.71
CA THR A 11 -1.53 14.63 -12.20
C THR A 11 -0.25 14.26 -11.46
N VAL A 12 0.61 15.26 -11.18
CA VAL A 12 1.89 15.07 -10.46
C VAL A 12 1.72 14.71 -8.99
N ASP A 13 0.53 14.85 -8.43
CA ASP A 13 0.28 14.52 -7.03
C ASP A 13 -0.44 13.19 -6.86
N ARG A 14 -1.08 12.65 -7.91
CA ARG A 14 -1.92 11.45 -7.82
C ARG A 14 -1.18 10.19 -8.22
N GLY A 15 -1.68 9.05 -7.74
CA GLY A 15 -1.18 7.72 -8.09
C GLY A 15 -2.30 6.79 -8.51
N LEU A 16 -1.93 5.61 -8.97
CA LEU A 16 -2.86 4.53 -9.28
C LEU A 16 -2.29 3.22 -8.73
N MET A 17 -3.09 2.48 -8.00
CA MET A 17 -2.85 1.07 -7.79
C MET A 17 -3.83 0.27 -8.63
N VAL A 18 -3.34 -0.72 -9.37
CA VAL A 18 -4.16 -1.57 -10.22
C VAL A 18 -3.80 -3.04 -10.03
N ALA A 19 -4.82 -3.88 -9.94
CA ALA A 19 -4.68 -5.32 -9.96
C ALA A 19 -5.11 -5.88 -11.30
N LEU A 20 -4.27 -6.76 -11.85
CA LEU A 20 -4.53 -7.45 -13.10
C LEU A 20 -4.59 -8.95 -12.88
N ASP A 21 -5.44 -9.62 -13.66
CA ASP A 21 -5.40 -11.07 -13.81
C ASP A 21 -4.05 -11.47 -14.43
N LYS A 22 -3.38 -12.49 -13.86
CA LYS A 22 -2.03 -12.86 -14.32
C LYS A 22 -2.04 -13.53 -15.69
N THR A 23 -3.17 -14.11 -16.08
CA THR A 23 -3.32 -14.94 -17.28
C THR A 23 -3.83 -14.10 -18.44
N THR A 24 -4.84 -13.26 -18.20
CA THR A 24 -5.49 -12.48 -19.26
C THR A 24 -4.98 -11.04 -19.35
N GLY A 25 -4.36 -10.53 -18.28
CA GLY A 25 -4.00 -9.11 -18.15
C GLY A 25 -5.20 -8.19 -17.93
N GLY A 26 -6.43 -8.72 -17.83
CA GLY A 26 -7.62 -7.95 -17.54
C GLY A 26 -7.58 -7.34 -16.14
N GLU A 27 -8.13 -6.13 -15.99
CA GLU A 27 -8.21 -5.47 -14.69
C GLU A 27 -9.21 -6.16 -13.77
N LEU A 28 -8.79 -6.43 -12.53
CA LEU A 28 -9.61 -6.99 -11.47
C LEU A 28 -10.18 -5.89 -10.57
N TRP A 29 -9.34 -4.92 -10.21
CA TRP A 29 -9.72 -3.74 -9.43
C TRP A 29 -8.69 -2.64 -9.62
N ARG A 30 -9.09 -1.42 -9.28
CA ARG A 30 -8.21 -0.24 -9.21
C ARG A 30 -8.50 0.59 -7.98
N TRP A 31 -7.48 1.31 -7.53
CA TRP A 31 -7.57 2.36 -6.54
C TRP A 31 -6.83 3.60 -7.03
N GLU A 32 -7.59 4.66 -7.32
CA GLU A 32 -6.99 5.97 -7.60
C GLU A 32 -6.53 6.63 -6.30
N MET A 33 -5.23 6.84 -6.19
CA MET A 33 -4.61 7.41 -5.01
C MET A 33 -4.65 8.94 -5.07
N THR A 34 -5.02 9.58 -3.96
CA THR A 34 -4.99 11.05 -3.85
C THR A 34 -3.57 11.59 -3.73
N ASN A 35 -2.64 10.79 -3.22
CA ASN A 35 -1.21 11.07 -3.17
C ASN A 35 -0.47 9.92 -3.84
N TYR A 36 0.48 10.21 -4.72
CA TYR A 36 1.30 9.20 -5.37
C TYR A 36 2.14 8.43 -4.35
N SER A 37 2.67 7.27 -4.76
CA SER A 37 3.63 6.52 -3.95
C SER A 37 4.98 6.39 -4.64
N TRP A 38 6.04 6.54 -3.85
CA TRP A 38 7.38 6.03 -4.18
C TRP A 38 7.68 4.69 -3.51
N SER A 39 6.96 4.35 -2.42
CA SER A 39 7.09 3.06 -1.77
C SER A 39 6.47 1.94 -2.62
N SER A 40 7.08 0.76 -2.60
CA SER A 40 6.44 -0.45 -3.13
C SER A 40 5.33 -0.93 -2.20
N PRO A 41 4.27 -1.59 -2.72
CA PRO A 41 3.31 -2.31 -1.87
C PRO A 41 3.95 -3.54 -1.25
N THR A 42 3.43 -3.95 -0.10
CA THR A 42 3.73 -5.26 0.49
C THR A 42 2.45 -6.03 0.76
N GLY A 43 2.38 -7.26 0.22
CA GLY A 43 1.26 -8.18 0.45
C GLY A 43 1.52 -9.14 1.60
N VAL A 44 0.48 -9.53 2.33
CA VAL A 44 0.52 -10.56 3.37
C VAL A 44 -0.78 -11.36 3.36
N TYR A 45 -0.74 -12.58 3.89
CA TYR A 45 -1.92 -13.39 4.16
C TYR A 45 -2.05 -13.61 5.66
N ASP A 46 -3.26 -13.60 6.18
CA ASP A 46 -3.53 -14.11 7.54
C ASP A 46 -3.57 -15.65 7.57
N GLY A 47 -3.84 -16.21 8.75
CA GLY A 47 -3.94 -17.66 8.93
C GLY A 47 -5.18 -18.30 8.28
N GLU A 48 -6.18 -17.49 7.90
CA GLU A 48 -7.39 -17.94 7.21
C GLU A 48 -7.26 -17.87 5.67
N GLY A 49 -6.16 -17.27 5.18
CA GLY A 49 -5.90 -17.09 3.77
C GLY A 49 -6.47 -15.80 3.18
N ASN A 50 -6.95 -14.87 4.02
CA ASN A 50 -7.35 -13.54 3.57
C ASN A 50 -6.09 -12.74 3.21
N GLY A 51 -6.06 -12.20 2.00
CA GLY A 51 -4.94 -11.39 1.51
C GLY A 51 -5.12 -9.92 1.83
N TYR A 52 -4.03 -9.26 2.23
CA TYR A 52 -3.96 -7.84 2.52
C TYR A 52 -2.78 -7.18 1.83
N ILE A 53 -2.90 -5.90 1.52
CA ILE A 53 -1.83 -5.09 0.93
C ILE A 53 -1.62 -3.86 1.80
N VAL A 54 -0.37 -3.53 2.11
CA VAL A 54 -0.01 -2.26 2.74
C VAL A 54 0.72 -1.40 1.71
N GLN A 55 0.22 -0.18 1.53
CA GLN A 55 0.75 0.82 0.62
C GLN A 55 0.91 2.16 1.33
N CYS A 56 2.12 2.70 1.31
CA CYS A 56 2.37 4.05 1.82
C CYS A 56 2.33 5.06 0.68
N ASP A 57 2.15 6.35 0.99
CA ASP A 57 2.14 7.41 -0.01
C ASP A 57 3.00 8.64 0.37
N SER A 58 3.16 9.54 -0.59
CA SER A 58 4.02 10.72 -0.50
C SER A 58 3.57 11.73 0.55
N ALA A 59 2.30 11.66 0.98
CA ALA A 59 1.80 12.47 2.08
C ALA A 59 2.09 11.83 3.44
N GLY A 60 2.60 10.60 3.51
CA GLY A 60 2.83 9.90 4.77
C GLY A 60 1.63 9.10 5.25
N ASN A 61 0.65 8.83 4.38
CA ASN A 61 -0.40 7.88 4.72
C ASN A 61 0.12 6.45 4.60
N ILE A 62 -0.37 5.58 5.49
CA ILE A 62 -0.20 4.14 5.46
C ILE A 62 -1.58 3.57 5.25
N ASN A 63 -1.82 2.92 4.11
CA ASN A 63 -3.11 2.40 3.73
C ASN A 63 -3.03 0.87 3.74
N MET A 64 -3.96 0.23 4.45
CA MET A 64 -4.14 -1.22 4.41
C MET A 64 -5.37 -1.52 3.56
N LEU A 65 -5.21 -2.40 2.57
CA LEU A 65 -6.22 -2.75 1.58
C LEU A 65 -6.57 -4.22 1.68
N ALA A 66 -7.83 -4.56 1.42
CA ALA A 66 -8.24 -5.91 1.10
C ALA A 66 -7.63 -6.32 -0.25
N GLY A 67 -6.87 -7.42 -0.27
CA GLY A 67 -6.13 -7.84 -1.46
C GLY A 67 -7.03 -8.30 -2.62
N ASN A 68 -8.24 -8.77 -2.33
CA ASN A 68 -9.19 -9.25 -3.34
C ASN A 68 -9.96 -8.14 -4.05
N SER A 69 -10.17 -6.99 -3.41
CA SER A 69 -11.01 -5.90 -3.94
C SER A 69 -10.29 -4.56 -4.08
N GLY A 70 -9.11 -4.39 -3.47
CA GLY A 70 -8.44 -3.10 -3.38
C GLY A 70 -9.17 -2.10 -2.46
N SER A 71 -10.16 -2.53 -1.67
CA SER A 71 -10.86 -1.66 -0.74
C SER A 71 -9.97 -1.29 0.44
N ILE A 72 -9.90 -0.01 0.80
CA ILE A 72 -9.15 0.46 1.98
C ILE A 72 -9.87 0.01 3.24
N LEU A 73 -9.21 -0.81 4.05
CA LEU A 73 -9.70 -1.33 5.33
C LEU A 73 -9.29 -0.44 6.49
N ALA A 74 -8.08 0.11 6.44
CA ALA A 74 -7.56 0.99 7.47
C ALA A 74 -6.59 2.02 6.89
N LYS A 75 -6.48 3.15 7.57
CA LYS A 75 -5.58 4.23 7.22
C LYS A 75 -4.95 4.84 8.47
N LEU A 76 -3.63 4.97 8.45
CA LEU A 76 -2.88 5.72 9.45
C LEU A 76 -2.09 6.84 8.77
N LYS A 77 -1.73 7.87 9.54
CA LYS A 77 -0.98 9.02 9.06
C LYS A 77 0.25 9.22 9.92
N LEU A 78 1.42 9.23 9.27
CA LEU A 78 2.66 9.70 9.87
C LEU A 78 2.90 11.18 9.51
N PRO A 79 3.72 11.90 10.29
CA PRO A 79 3.93 13.34 10.06
C PRO A 79 4.64 13.66 8.74
N ASN A 80 5.49 12.78 8.22
CA ASN A 80 6.29 13.04 7.02
C ASN A 80 6.03 12.01 5.91
N ASN A 81 6.50 12.37 4.71
CA ASN A 81 6.50 11.51 3.53
C ASN A 81 7.13 10.13 3.82
N ILE A 82 6.49 9.07 3.30
CA ILE A 82 6.99 7.71 3.35
C ILE A 82 7.43 7.28 1.94
N GLN A 83 8.74 7.14 1.78
CA GLN A 83 9.37 6.58 0.57
C GLN A 83 9.76 5.11 0.75
N SER A 84 9.84 4.63 1.99
CA SER A 84 10.28 3.26 2.28
C SER A 84 9.18 2.25 2.00
N THR A 85 9.57 1.08 1.52
CA THR A 85 8.68 -0.08 1.42
C THR A 85 8.32 -0.59 2.83
N PRO A 86 7.03 -0.73 3.18
CA PRO A 86 6.59 -1.31 4.45
C PRO A 86 7.02 -2.78 4.54
N VAL A 87 7.41 -3.23 5.73
CA VAL A 87 7.82 -4.62 5.95
C VAL A 87 6.97 -5.24 7.05
N PHE A 88 6.39 -6.42 6.81
CA PHE A 88 5.74 -7.19 7.87
C PHE A 88 6.79 -7.92 8.72
N TYR A 89 6.62 -7.85 10.04
CA TYR A 89 7.42 -8.58 11.01
C TYR A 89 6.52 -9.03 12.16
N LYS A 90 6.19 -10.33 12.17
CA LYS A 90 5.17 -10.91 13.07
C LYS A 90 3.85 -10.13 12.91
N ASP A 91 3.21 -9.78 14.02
CA ASP A 91 1.93 -9.06 14.06
C ASP A 91 2.13 -7.54 13.94
N SER A 92 3.10 -7.11 13.12
CA SER A 92 3.45 -5.70 13.00
C SER A 92 3.98 -5.33 11.63
N ILE A 93 3.83 -4.06 11.30
CA ILE A 93 4.41 -3.43 10.12
C ILE A 93 5.52 -2.49 10.59
N LEU A 94 6.70 -2.59 9.98
CA LEU A 94 7.83 -1.69 10.16
C LEU A 94 7.89 -0.71 8.99
N ILE A 95 7.91 0.59 9.29
CA ILE A 95 7.93 1.67 8.29
C ILE A 95 8.91 2.77 8.71
N ALA A 96 9.76 3.20 7.76
CA ALA A 96 10.61 4.37 7.92
C ALA A 96 10.05 5.57 7.15
N GLU A 97 9.99 6.73 7.78
CA GLU A 97 9.60 7.99 7.12
C GLU A 97 10.82 8.90 6.87
N ARG A 98 10.67 9.92 6.02
CA ARG A 98 11.74 10.91 5.76
C ARG A 98 12.14 11.76 6.98
N GLY A 99 11.38 11.68 8.07
CA GLY A 99 11.69 12.30 9.37
C GLY A 99 12.74 11.57 10.21
N ASN A 100 13.51 10.64 9.63
CA ASN A 100 14.53 9.82 10.31
C ASN A 100 13.98 8.97 11.47
N LYS A 101 12.74 8.51 11.34
CA LYS A 101 12.07 7.67 12.34
C LYS A 101 11.66 6.33 11.72
N LEU A 102 11.83 5.28 12.51
CA LEU A 102 11.31 3.93 12.25
C LEU A 102 10.14 3.68 13.21
N TYR A 103 8.99 3.30 12.65
CA TYR A 103 7.79 2.97 13.40
C TYR A 103 7.55 1.48 13.35
N LYS A 104 7.07 0.93 14.47
CA LYS A 104 6.46 -0.40 14.55
C LYS A 104 4.98 -0.21 14.82
N ILE A 105 4.14 -0.66 13.91
CA ILE A 105 2.69 -0.54 13.98
C ILE A 105 2.12 -1.93 14.17
N SER A 106 1.41 -2.17 15.27
CA SER A 106 0.74 -3.45 15.50
C SER A 106 -0.44 -3.61 14.55
N VAL A 107 -0.61 -4.82 14.04
CA VAL A 107 -1.79 -5.25 13.28
C VAL A 107 -2.55 -6.21 14.18
N GLN A 108 -3.81 -5.91 14.46
CA GLN A 108 -4.71 -6.70 15.30
C GLN A 108 -5.92 -7.12 14.49
#